data_AF-A0A2E6ZIM9-F1
#
_entry.id   AF-A0A2E6ZIM9-F1
#
_cell.length_a   1.000
_cell.length_b   1.000
_cell.length_c   1.000
_cell.angle_alpha   90.00
_cell.angle_beta   90.00
_cell.angle_gamma   90.00
#
_symmetry.space_group_name_H-M   'P 1'
#
loop_
_entity.id
_entity.type
_entity.pdbx_description
1 polymer ?
#
loop_
_entity_poly.entity_id
_entity_poly.type
_entity_poly.pdbx_seq_one_letter_code
_entity_poly.pdbx_strand_id
1 'polypeptide(L)'
;MKWEVKELPGGKWGIFLCKKYWKFKDKPVMYAAALNRETAQRRVDRMNNPAGYDNDEKYVSVGMERERKKREKKNKKDADR
;
A
#
# COMPACT_ATOMS: atom_id res chain seq x y z
N MET A 1 13.59 7.53 -10.04
CA MET A 1 12.25 7.27 -10.61
C MET A 1 11.25 7.91 -9.66
N LYS A 2 10.38 8.83 -10.09
CA LYS A 2 9.44 9.53 -9.18
C LYS A 2 8.01 9.10 -9.50
N TRP A 3 7.28 8.64 -8.50
CA TRP A 3 5.87 8.24 -8.57
C TRP A 3 4.99 9.34 -7.97
N GLU A 4 3.77 9.49 -8.47
CA GLU A 4 2.79 10.49 -8.05
C GLU A 4 1.40 9.88 -7.85
N VAL A 5 0.60 10.47 -6.97
CA VAL A 5 -0.81 10.08 -6.75
C VAL A 5 -1.72 11.07 -7.49
N LYS A 6 -2.72 10.56 -8.20
CA LYS A 6 -3.79 11.37 -8.81
C LYS A 6 -5.16 10.78 -8.50
N GLU A 7 -6.15 11.64 -8.32
CA GLU A 7 -7.53 11.21 -8.20
C GLU A 7 -8.06 10.70 -9.55
N LEU A 8 -8.84 9.63 -9.50
CA LEU A 8 -9.48 8.99 -10.64
C LEU A 8 -11.00 9.15 -10.53
N PRO A 9 -11.72 9.04 -11.66
CA PRO A 9 -13.18 9.02 -11.65
C PRO A 9 -13.73 7.95 -10.69
N GLY A 10 -14.79 8.30 -9.96
CA GLY A 10 -15.41 7.41 -8.98
C GLY A 10 -14.67 7.35 -7.62
N GLY A 11 -13.92 8.40 -7.25
CA GLY A 11 -13.32 8.56 -5.92
C GLY A 11 -12.13 7.64 -5.64
N LYS A 12 -11.53 7.06 -6.69
CA LYS A 12 -10.35 6.19 -6.58
C LYS A 12 -9.07 7.02 -6.71
N TRP A 13 -7.95 6.46 -6.27
CA TRP A 13 -6.65 7.12 -6.29
C TRP A 13 -5.64 6.31 -7.09
N GLY A 14 -5.24 6.83 -8.25
CA GLY A 14 -4.27 6.21 -9.15
C GLY A 14 -2.84 6.57 -8.78
N ILE A 15 -1.94 5.60 -8.93
CA ILE A 15 -0.50 5.77 -8.76
C ILE A 15 0.15 5.78 -10.14
N PHE A 16 0.81 6.89 -10.47
CA PHE A 16 1.36 7.17 -11.78
C PHE A 16 2.87 7.36 -11.74
N LEU A 17 3.53 6.94 -12.81
CA LEU A 17 4.95 7.25 -13.03
C LEU A 17 5.08 8.69 -13.54
N CYS A 18 5.87 9.52 -12.85
CA CYS A 18 6.01 10.94 -13.19
C CYS A 18 6.68 11.13 -14.57
N LYS A 19 6.06 11.96 -15.42
CA LYS A 19 6.39 12.17 -16.85
C LYS A 19 7.86 12.44 -17.18
N LYS A 20 8.68 12.98 -16.27
CA LYS A 20 10.10 13.29 -16.54
C LYS A 20 10.93 12.06 -16.92
N TYR A 21 10.49 10.86 -16.53
CA TYR A 21 11.20 9.60 -16.79
C TYR A 21 10.48 8.66 -17.77
N TRP A 22 9.41 9.13 -18.42
CA TRP A 22 8.60 8.31 -19.32
C TRP A 22 8.69 8.81 -20.77
N LYS A 23 9.08 7.92 -21.70
CA LYS A 23 9.31 8.27 -23.12
C LYS A 23 8.03 8.67 -23.87
N PHE A 24 6.86 8.19 -23.45
CA PHE A 24 5.59 8.46 -24.14
C PHE A 24 4.79 9.54 -23.42
N LYS A 25 5.04 10.82 -23.75
CA LYS A 25 4.41 11.99 -23.10
C LYS A 25 2.88 11.96 -23.10
N ASP A 26 2.28 11.22 -24.03
CA ASP A 26 0.84 11.21 -24.31
C ASP A 26 0.07 10.11 -23.56
N LYS A 27 0.76 9.16 -22.92
CA LYS A 27 0.13 8.05 -22.18
C LYS A 27 0.74 7.94 -20.80
N PRO A 28 0.13 8.51 -19.75
CA PRO A 28 0.58 8.31 -18.38
C PRO A 28 0.42 6.83 -18.02
N VAL A 29 1.48 6.21 -17.49
CA VAL A 29 1.41 4.82 -17.02
C VAL A 29 0.85 4.81 -15.62
N MET A 30 -0.35 4.22 -15.48
CA MET A 30 -0.95 3.92 -14.20
C MET A 30 -0.45 2.54 -13.75
N TYR A 31 0.21 2.48 -12.60
CA TYR A 31 0.71 1.22 -12.05
C TYR A 31 -0.34 0.50 -11.21
N ALA A 32 -1.09 1.25 -10.39
CA ALA A 32 -2.12 0.70 -9.53
C ALA A 32 -3.15 1.78 -9.17
N ALA A 33 -4.32 1.34 -8.69
CA ALA A 33 -5.32 2.20 -8.08
C ALA A 33 -5.59 1.74 -6.63
N ALA A 34 -5.90 2.68 -5.76
CA ALA A 34 -6.33 2.44 -4.39
C ALA A 34 -7.71 3.07 -4.16
N LEU A 35 -8.44 2.52 -3.19
CA LEU A 35 -9.72 3.08 -2.77
C LEU A 35 -9.54 4.34 -1.91
N ASN A 36 -8.42 4.42 -1.17
CA ASN A 36 -8.15 5.51 -0.23
C ASN A 36 -6.87 6.24 -0.64
N ARG A 37 -6.89 7.57 -0.54
CA ARG A 37 -5.75 8.46 -0.82
C ARG A 37 -4.52 8.07 -0.01
N GLU A 38 -4.72 7.82 1.28
CA GLU A 38 -3.65 7.49 2.23
C GLU A 38 -2.89 6.22 1.82
N THR A 39 -3.62 5.18 1.41
CA THR A 39 -3.03 3.93 0.92
C THR A 39 -2.24 4.14 -0.36
N ALA A 40 -2.73 4.99 -1.28
CA ALA A 40 -1.99 5.37 -2.49
C ALA A 40 -0.72 6.15 -2.16
N GLN A 41 -0.81 7.12 -1.24
CA GLN A 41 0.30 7.97 -0.82
C GLN A 41 1.40 7.16 -0.15
N ARG A 42 1.07 6.33 0.84
CA ARG A 42 2.02 5.41 1.50
C ARG A 42 2.71 4.47 0.51
N ARG A 43 2.04 4.11 -0.59
CA ARG A 43 2.66 3.29 -1.65
C ARG A 43 3.62 4.10 -2.50
N VAL A 44 3.24 5.32 -2.88
CA VAL A 44 4.12 6.25 -3.60
C VAL A 44 5.36 6.61 -2.80
N ASP A 45 5.21 6.88 -1.50
CA ASP A 45 6.32 7.22 -0.62
C ASP A 45 7.33 6.08 -0.54
N ARG A 46 6.85 4.83 -0.41
CA ARG A 46 7.69 3.62 -0.48
C ARG A 46 8.41 3.47 -1.81
N MET A 47 7.70 3.69 -2.93
CA MET A 47 8.28 3.55 -4.26
C MET A 47 9.29 4.66 -4.60
N ASN A 48 9.17 5.83 -3.95
CA ASN A 48 10.11 6.93 -4.09
C ASN A 48 11.32 6.83 -3.16
N ASN A 49 11.15 6.21 -1.98
CA ASN A 49 12.18 6.08 -0.96
C ASN A 49 12.47 4.59 -0.62
N PRO A 50 13.04 3.81 -1.56
CA PRO A 50 13.29 2.38 -1.35
C PRO A 50 14.34 2.07 -0.27
N ALA A 51 15.19 3.04 0.09
CA ALA A 51 16.25 2.88 1.09
C ALA A 51 15.80 3.14 2.55
N GLY A 52 14.59 3.68 2.76
CA GLY A 52 14.07 4.03 4.10
C GLY A 52 13.10 3.00 4.68
N TYR A 53 13.03 1.81 4.08
CA TYR A 53 12.16 0.73 4.52
C TYR A 53 13.04 -0.41 5.04
N ASP A 54 13.34 -0.38 6.34
CA ASP A 54 13.75 -1.59 7.03
C ASP A 54 12.59 -2.59 6.95
N ASN A 55 12.89 -3.83 6.56
CA ASN A 55 11.93 -4.94 6.56
C ASN A 55 11.32 -5.23 7.95
N ASP A 56 11.69 -4.46 8.96
CA ASP A 56 11.23 -4.56 10.34
C ASP A 56 9.84 -3.97 10.57
N GLU A 57 9.32 -3.16 9.64
CA GLU A 57 7.91 -2.75 9.69
C GLU A 57 7.05 -3.93 9.21
N LYS A 58 6.80 -4.89 10.13
CA LYS A 58 6.00 -6.10 9.89
C LYS A 58 4.70 -5.74 9.18
N TYR A 59 4.67 -5.97 7.87
CA TYR A 59 3.48 -5.75 7.07
C TYR A 59 2.47 -6.84 7.40
N VAL A 60 1.62 -6.60 8.40
CA VAL A 60 0.54 -7.52 8.74
C VAL A 60 -0.53 -7.37 7.66
N SER A 61 -0.60 -8.33 6.74
CA SER A 61 -1.72 -8.38 5.81
C SER A 61 -3.03 -8.54 6.58
N VAL A 62 -4.15 -8.09 6.03
CA VAL A 62 -5.48 -8.25 6.68
C VAL A 62 -5.76 -9.71 7.03
N GLY A 63 -5.26 -10.66 6.22
CA GLY A 63 -5.31 -12.10 6.51
C GLY A 63 -4.50 -12.49 7.75
N MET A 64 -3.26 -12.00 7.87
CA MET A 64 -2.40 -12.24 9.03
C MET A 64 -2.96 -11.62 10.31
N GLU A 65 -3.58 -10.43 10.23
CA GLU A 65 -4.20 -9.78 11.39
C GLU A 65 -5.43 -10.58 11.88
N ARG A 66 -6.21 -11.13 10.95
CA ARG A 66 -7.34 -12.01 11.27
C ARG A 66 -6.87 -13.31 11.93
N GLU A 67 -5.80 -13.92 11.44
CA GLU A 67 -5.22 -15.11 12.06
C GLU A 67 -4.65 -14.84 13.44
N ARG A 68 -3.94 -13.72 13.63
CA ARG A 68 -3.42 -13.31 14.94
C ARG A 68 -4.54 -13.18 15.96
N LYS A 69 -5.62 -12.45 15.63
CA LYS A 69 -6.80 -12.31 16.48
C LYS A 69 -7.50 -13.64 16.78
N LYS A 70 -7.52 -14.58 15.82
CA LYS A 70 -8.05 -15.93 16.05
C LYS A 70 -7.19 -16.71 17.06
N ARG A 71 -5.86 -16.64 16.94
CA ARG A 71 -4.92 -17.31 17.85
C ARG A 71 -5.01 -16.73 19.27
N GLU A 72 -5.07 -15.40 19.41
CA GLU A 72 -5.25 -14.74 20.70
C GLU A 72 -6.56 -15.16 21.40
N LYS A 73 -7.67 -15.24 20.66
CA LYS A 73 -8.95 -15.72 21.20
C LYS A 73 -8.92 -17.19 21.63
N LYS A 74 -8.19 -18.04 20.90
CA LYS A 74 -8.04 -19.45 21.25
C LYS A 74 -7.23 -19.61 22.53
N ASN A 75 -6.07 -18.97 22.62
CA ASN A 75 -5.21 -19.02 23.81
C ASN A 75 -5.91 -18.49 25.07
N LYS A 76 -6.76 -17.45 24.93
CA LYS A 76 -7.54 -16.93 26.07
C LYS A 76 -8.63 -17.90 26.54
N LYS A 77 -9.22 -18.70 25.64
CA LYS A 77 -10.18 -19.76 26.00
C LYS A 77 -9.51 -20.95 26.67
N ASP A 78 -8.30 -21.30 26.23
CA ASP A 78 -7.54 -22.41 26.80
C ASP A 78 -6.93 -22.06 28.17
N ALA A 79 -6.73 -20.78 28.48
CA ALA A 79 -6.23 -20.29 29.77
C ALA A 79 -7.33 -20.11 30.85
N ASP A 80 -8.61 -20.15 30.46
CA ASP A 80 -9.78 -19.94 31.34
C ASP A 80 -10.52 -21.27 31.62
N ARG A 81 -9.84 -22.40 31.39
CA ARG A 81 -10.33 -23.77 31.58
C ARG A 81 -9.39 -24.54 32.50
#